data_AF-A0A372RP47-F1
#
_entry.id   AF-A0A372RP47-F1
#
_cell.length_a   1.000
_cell.length_b   1.000
_cell.length_c   1.000
_cell.angle_alpha   90.00
_cell.angle_beta   90.00
_cell.angle_gamma   90.00
#
_symmetry.space_group_name_H-M   'P 1'
#
loop_
_entity.id
_entity.type
_entity.pdbx_description
1 polymer ?
#
loop_
_entity_poly.entity_id
_entity_poly.type
_entity_poly.pdbx_seq_one_letter_code
_entity_poly.pdbx_strand_id
1 'polypeptide(L)'
;MIEGVVVRNDEGSTPTLNNKIANHQNILFMPVDIEEAKEYINQIPHYILRLYGYLINGQKAVVTITGIKVFFDICIPDNASIPKFWSKIKDILITGKDKNGSAVNMSLF
;
A
#
# COMPACT_ATOMS: atom_id res chain seq x y z
N MET A 1 1.83 8.62 -12.45
CA MET A 1 3.28 8.59 -12.26
C MET A 1 3.54 7.55 -11.18
N ILE A 2 4.00 6.36 -11.56
CA ILE A 2 4.29 5.24 -10.65
C ILE A 2 5.80 5.20 -10.49
N GLU A 3 6.28 5.72 -9.36
CA GLU A 3 7.69 5.67 -8.97
C GLU A 3 7.95 4.45 -8.08
N GLY A 4 9.03 3.71 -8.38
CA GLY A 4 9.70 2.90 -7.37
C GLY A 4 9.75 1.39 -7.67
N VAL A 5 10.46 0.99 -8.73
CA VAL A 5 11.09 -0.34 -8.76
C VAL A 5 12.54 -0.17 -8.30
N VAL A 6 12.77 -0.31 -6.99
CA VAL A 6 14.14 -0.41 -6.44
C VAL A 6 14.54 -1.88 -6.49
N VAL A 7 15.34 -2.24 -7.50
CA VAL A 7 16.02 -3.54 -7.55
C VAL A 7 17.31 -3.42 -6.74
N ARG A 8 17.40 -4.14 -5.61
CA ARG A 8 18.68 -4.43 -4.96
C ARG A 8 18.86 -5.94 -4.98
N ASN A 9 19.79 -6.41 -5.80
CA ASN A 9 20.50 -7.67 -5.64
C ASN A 9 21.80 -7.61 -6.46
N ASP A 10 22.83 -8.18 -5.86
CA ASP A 10 24.24 -7.89 -6.11
C ASP A 10 24.83 -8.87 -7.14
N GLU A 11 23.96 -9.67 -7.76
CA GLU A 11 24.18 -10.44 -8.99
C GLU A 11 23.32 -9.81 -10.08
N GLY A 12 23.95 -8.99 -10.91
CA GLY A 12 23.31 -8.00 -11.77
C GLY A 12 22.08 -8.51 -12.53
N SER A 13 21.01 -7.71 -12.48
CA SER A 13 19.85 -7.80 -13.38
C SER A 13 20.30 -8.20 -14.79
N THR A 14 19.68 -9.24 -15.37
CA THR A 14 20.11 -9.73 -16.68
C THR A 14 19.99 -8.62 -17.73
N PRO A 15 20.90 -8.56 -18.72
CA PRO A 15 20.81 -7.58 -19.82
C PRO A 15 19.42 -7.58 -20.48
N THR A 16 18.77 -8.74 -20.55
CA THR A 16 17.40 -8.90 -21.06
C THR A 16 16.36 -8.18 -20.20
N LEU A 17 16.43 -8.28 -18.86
CA LEU A 17 15.49 -7.59 -17.97
C LEU A 17 15.67 -6.08 -18.08
N ASN A 18 16.91 -5.59 -18.03
CA ASN A 18 17.22 -4.17 -18.17
C ASN A 18 16.72 -3.61 -19.51
N ASN A 19 16.92 -4.35 -20.61
CA ASN A 19 16.45 -3.94 -21.92
C ASN A 19 14.91 -3.89 -22.01
N LYS A 20 14.20 -4.84 -21.39
CA LYS A 20 12.73 -4.81 -21.32
C LYS A 20 12.23 -3.60 -20.55
N ILE A 21 12.85 -3.29 -19.39
CA ILE A 21 12.52 -2.11 -18.59
C ILE A 21 12.76 -0.82 -19.39
N ALA A 22 13.93 -0.69 -20.03
CA ALA A 22 14.30 0.49 -20.80
C ALA A 22 13.37 0.75 -21.99
N ASN A 23 12.83 -0.32 -22.59
CA ASN A 23 11.89 -0.22 -23.72
C ASN A 23 10.41 -0.26 -23.29
N HIS A 24 10.11 -0.13 -21.99
CA HIS A 24 8.74 -0.20 -21.45
C HIS A 24 7.96 -1.46 -21.90
N GLN A 25 8.67 -2.56 -22.09
CA GLN A 25 8.06 -3.84 -22.47
C GLN A 25 7.48 -4.53 -21.23
N ASN A 26 6.41 -5.30 -21.44
CA ASN A 26 5.82 -6.10 -20.39
C ASN A 26 6.81 -7.15 -19.86
N ILE A 27 6.88 -7.27 -18.53
CA ILE A 27 7.67 -8.26 -17.83
C ILE A 27 6.71 -9.23 -17.16
N LEU A 28 6.72 -10.48 -17.61
CA LEU A 28 5.89 -11.53 -17.01
C LEU A 28 6.53 -11.99 -15.70
N PHE A 29 5.71 -12.01 -14.65
CA PHE A 29 6.08 -12.34 -13.29
C PHE A 29 4.99 -13.21 -12.65
N MET A 30 5.39 -14.23 -11.91
CA MET A 30 4.49 -15.13 -11.19
C MET A 30 4.75 -14.99 -9.69
N PRO A 31 3.86 -14.32 -8.92
CA PRO A 31 3.99 -14.24 -7.47
C PRO A 31 3.74 -15.61 -6.84
N VAL A 32 4.53 -15.94 -5.82
CA VAL A 32 4.38 -17.15 -5.00
C VAL A 32 4.19 -16.83 -3.52
N ASP A 33 4.58 -15.63 -3.09
CA ASP A 33 4.41 -15.16 -1.71
C ASP A 33 4.22 -13.63 -1.67
N ILE A 34 3.61 -13.16 -0.60
CA ILE A 34 3.21 -11.75 -0.42
C ILE A 34 3.57 -11.31 1.01
N GLU A 35 4.32 -10.22 1.12
CA GLU A 35 4.57 -9.55 2.39
C GLU A 35 3.93 -8.16 2.38
N GLU A 36 3.19 -7.88 3.45
CA GLU A 36 2.66 -6.55 3.76
C GLU A 36 3.54 -5.89 4.82
N ALA A 37 3.98 -4.66 4.56
CA ALA A 37 4.82 -3.91 5.47
C ALA A 37 4.42 -2.43 5.56
N LYS A 38 4.66 -1.85 6.73
CA LYS A 38 4.61 -0.39 6.94
C LYS A 38 6.04 0.11 7.09
N GLU A 39 6.52 0.84 6.09
CA GLU A 39 7.87 1.40 6.07
C GLU A 39 7.86 2.92 6.18
N TYR A 40 8.91 3.50 6.73
CA TYR A 40 9.05 4.95 6.88
C TYR A 40 10.02 5.48 5.81
N ILE A 41 9.48 6.17 4.80
CA ILE A 41 10.26 6.85 3.76
C ILE A 41 10.23 8.34 4.09
N ASN A 42 11.39 8.95 4.35
CA ASN A 42 11.50 10.34 4.80
C ASN A 42 10.60 10.66 6.01
N GLN A 43 10.55 9.74 6.99
CA GLN A 43 9.70 9.81 8.19
C GLN A 43 8.18 9.74 7.93
N ILE A 44 7.76 9.58 6.68
CA ILE A 44 6.35 9.41 6.31
C ILE A 44 6.05 7.91 6.23
N PRO A 45 5.04 7.39 6.93
CA PRO A 45 4.67 5.99 6.84
C PRO A 45 4.05 5.68 5.47
N HIS A 46 4.57 4.65 4.82
CA HIS A 46 4.11 4.13 3.56
C HIS A 46 3.65 2.69 3.75
N TYR A 47 2.50 2.38 3.16
CA TYR A 47 2.04 1.01 3.03
C TYR A 47 2.72 0.38 1.81
N ILE A 48 3.38 -0.75 2.01
CA ILE A 48 4.17 -1.43 0.99
C ILE A 48 3.70 -2.87 0.89
N LEU A 49 3.50 -3.32 -0.36
CA LEU A 49 3.25 -4.72 -0.68
C LEU A 49 4.42 -5.26 -1.48
N ARG A 50 5.11 -6.28 -0.96
CA ARG A 50 6.19 -6.96 -1.66
C ARG A 50 5.69 -8.29 -2.18
N LEU A 51 5.78 -8.48 -3.50
CA LEU A 51 5.44 -9.72 -4.16
C LEU A 51 6.73 -10.47 -4.45
N TYR A 52 6.89 -11.65 -3.87
CA TYR A 52 8.01 -12.54 -4.13
C TYR A 52 7.61 -13.54 -5.20
N GLY A 53 8.49 -13.80 -6.15
CA GLY A 53 8.13 -14.69 -7.25
C GLY A 53 9.25 -14.93 -8.24
N TYR A 54 8.85 -15.47 -9.38
CA TYR A 54 9.74 -15.83 -10.47
C TYR A 54 9.36 -15.11 -11.75
N LEU A 55 10.37 -14.72 -12.53
CA LEU A 55 10.21 -14.34 -13.93
C LEU A 55 10.05 -15.61 -14.78
N ILE A 56 9.56 -15.45 -16.02
CA ILE A 56 9.35 -16.58 -16.95
C ILE A 56 10.60 -17.41 -17.22
N ASN A 57 11.79 -16.83 -17.07
CA ASN A 57 13.08 -17.51 -17.23
C ASN A 57 13.58 -18.18 -15.93
N GLY A 58 12.76 -18.24 -14.88
CA GLY A 58 13.07 -18.86 -13.60
C GLY A 58 13.87 -17.97 -12.63
N GLN A 59 14.22 -16.73 -13.00
CA GLN A 59 14.91 -15.83 -12.07
C GLN A 59 13.98 -15.39 -10.95
N LYS A 60 14.48 -15.39 -9.71
CA LYS A 60 13.76 -14.84 -8.56
C LYS A 60 13.69 -13.32 -8.69
N ALA A 61 12.54 -12.76 -8.37
CA ALA A 61 12.30 -11.33 -8.35
C ALA A 61 11.43 -10.94 -7.16
N VAL A 62 11.63 -9.71 -6.69
CA VAL A 62 10.75 -9.06 -5.71
C VAL A 62 10.18 -7.82 -6.38
N VAL A 63 8.86 -7.74 -6.43
CA VAL A 63 8.14 -6.55 -6.93
C VAL A 63 7.59 -5.80 -5.73
N THR A 64 8.13 -4.61 -5.49
CA THR A 64 7.67 -3.72 -4.43
C THR A 64 6.62 -2.76 -4.98
N ILE A 65 5.39 -2.85 -4.49
CA ILE A 65 4.30 -1.94 -4.82
C ILE A 65 4.21 -0.89 -3.72
N THR A 66 4.36 0.36 -4.13
CA THR A 66 4.25 1.56 -3.29
C THR A 66 3.09 2.43 -3.77
N GLY A 67 2.81 3.53 -3.05
CA GLY A 67 1.73 4.46 -3.43
C GLY A 67 0.32 3.89 -3.23
N ILE A 68 0.20 2.80 -2.48
CA ILE A 68 -1.08 2.20 -2.12
C ILE A 68 -1.78 3.12 -1.14
N LYS A 69 -2.95 3.63 -1.53
CA LYS A 69 -3.81 4.41 -0.65
C LYS A 69 -4.76 3.46 0.07
N VAL A 70 -4.53 3.24 1.37
CA VAL A 70 -5.45 2.46 2.21
C VAL A 70 -6.73 3.26 2.44
N PHE A 71 -7.88 2.60 2.30
CA PHE A 71 -9.20 3.17 2.56
C PHE A 71 -10.09 2.11 3.21
N PHE A 72 -11.16 2.56 3.85
CA PHE A 72 -12.18 1.73 4.44
C PHE A 72 -13.55 2.38 4.23
N ASP A 73 -14.57 1.54 4.18
CA ASP A 73 -15.96 2.00 4.09
C ASP A 73 -16.57 2.12 5.48
N ILE A 74 -17.50 3.07 5.64
CA ILE A 74 -18.24 3.26 6.88
C ILE A 74 -19.72 3.12 6.57
N CYS A 75 -20.39 2.20 7.26
CA CYS A 75 -21.84 2.07 7.18
C CYS A 75 -22.52 3.32 7.78
N ILE A 76 -23.34 3.99 6.98
CA ILE A 76 -24.13 5.13 7.43
C ILE A 76 -25.48 4.58 7.95
N PRO A 77 -25.88 4.86 9.20
CA PRO A 77 -27.17 4.44 9.71
C PRO A 77 -28.32 5.03 8.90
N ASP A 78 -29.37 4.24 8.64
CA ASP A 78 -30.50 4.63 7.79
C ASP A 78 -31.19 5.94 8.21
N ASN A 79 -31.17 6.26 9.50
CA ASN A 79 -31.79 7.45 10.07
C ASN A 79 -30.80 8.62 10.29
N ALA A 80 -29.54 8.48 9.86
CA ALA A 80 -28.53 9.51 10.05
C ALA A 80 -28.52 10.49 8.86
N SER A 81 -28.44 11.80 9.14
CA SER A 81 -28.14 12.77 8.09
C SER A 81 -26.66 12.68 7.72
N ILE A 82 -26.35 12.53 6.43
CA ILE A 82 -24.97 12.43 5.92
C ILE A 82 -24.06 13.56 6.43
N PRO A 83 -24.45 14.86 6.42
CA PRO A 83 -23.58 15.93 6.91
C PRO A 83 -23.23 15.80 8.39
N LYS A 84 -24.23 15.49 9.24
CA LYS A 84 -24.02 15.26 10.68
C LYS A 84 -23.12 14.04 10.93
N PHE A 85 -23.32 12.97 10.18
CA PHE A 85 -22.49 11.77 10.29
C PHE A 85 -21.04 12.06 9.90
N TRP A 86 -20.84 12.76 8.79
CA TRP A 86 -19.51 13.19 8.33
C TRP A 86 -18.78 14.06 9.34
N SER A 87 -19.49 15.02 9.97
CA SER A 87 -18.92 15.83 11.06
C SER A 87 -18.41 14.96 12.21
N LYS A 88 -19.22 13.97 12.63
CA LYS A 88 -18.84 13.04 13.70
C LYS A 88 -17.61 12.19 13.34
N ILE A 89 -17.52 11.71 12.11
CA ILE A 89 -16.34 10.96 11.65
C ILE A 89 -15.09 11.84 11.66
N LYS A 90 -15.18 13.08 11.18
CA LYS A 90 -14.07 14.04 11.26
C LYS A 90 -13.60 14.26 12.70
N ASP A 91 -14.54 14.45 13.63
CA ASP A 91 -14.20 14.64 15.04
C ASP A 91 -13.45 13.43 15.61
N ILE A 92 -13.91 12.21 15.32
CA ILE A 92 -13.23 10.97 15.74
C ILE A 92 -11.83 10.87 15.13
N LEU A 93 -11.67 11.15 13.84
CA LEU A 93 -10.37 11.06 13.15
C LEU A 93 -9.35 12.09 13.65
N ILE A 94 -9.81 13.28 14.05
CA ILE A 94 -8.93 14.36 14.54
C ILE A 94 -8.61 14.18 16.03
N THR A 95 -9.61 13.86 16.84
CA THR A 95 -9.48 13.89 18.31
C THR A 95 -9.21 12.52 18.92
N GLY A 96 -9.47 11.44 18.17
CA GLY A 96 -9.53 10.08 18.70
C GLY A 96 -10.61 9.92 19.77
N LYS A 97 -11.60 10.82 19.84
CA LYS A 97 -12.65 10.83 20.86
C LYS A 97 -14.04 10.80 20.24
N ASP A 98 -14.98 10.21 20.97
CA ASP A 98 -16.39 10.24 20.59
C ASP A 98 -17.07 11.56 21.00
N LYS A 99 -18.36 11.68 20.67
CA LYS A 99 -19.19 12.84 21.01
C LYS A 99 -19.30 13.15 22.52
N ASN A 100 -18.93 12.20 23.38
CA ASN A 100 -18.94 12.32 24.82
C ASN A 100 -17.53 12.60 25.39
N GLY A 101 -16.52 12.75 24.53
CA GLY A 101 -15.13 12.98 24.93
C GLY A 101 -14.37 11.73 25.36
N SER A 102 -14.97 10.55 25.22
CA SER A 102 -14.35 9.27 25.54
C SER A 102 -13.32 8.90 24.45
N ALA A 103 -12.15 8.43 24.85
CA ALA A 103 -11.14 7.96 23.91
C ALA A 103 -11.67 6.74 23.13
N VAL A 104 -11.73 6.86 21.81
CA VAL A 104 -12.05 5.77 20.90
C VAL A 104 -10.79 4.92 20.78
N ASN A 105 -10.92 3.63 21.03
CA ASN A 105 -9.82 2.71 20.77
C ASN A 105 -9.62 2.60 19.25
N MET A 106 -8.64 3.34 18.75
CA MET A 106 -8.31 3.39 17.32
C MET A 106 -7.48 2.17 16.86
N SER A 107 -7.07 1.27 17.76
CA SER A 107 -6.29 0.06 17.42
C SER A 107 -7.12 -1.08 16.81
N LEU A 108 -8.44 -0.88 16.70
CA LEU A 108 -9.39 -1.78 16.04
C LEU A 108 -9.69 -1.39 14.58
N PHE A 109 -9.05 -0.34 14.06
CA PHE A 109 -9.15 0.11 12.66
C PHE A 109 -7.85 -0.12 11.90
#